data_AF-A0A3N5VDL8-F1
#
_entry.id   AF-A0A3N5VDL8-F1
#
_cell.length_a   1.000
_cell.length_b   1.000
_cell.length_c   1.000
_cell.angle_alpha   90.00
_cell.angle_beta   90.00
_cell.angle_gamma   90.00
#
_symmetry.space_group_name_H-M   'P 1'
#
loop_
_entity.id
_entity.type
_entity.pdbx_description
1 polymer ?
#
loop_
_entity_poly.entity_id
_entity_poly.type
_entity_poly.pdbx_seq_one_letter_code
_entity_poly.pdbx_strand_id
1 'polypeptide(L)'
;MVGLATFEDMCVMLDEMGIDLCGVHVDRILELGTLMERTIGRRLRSEAILNGRIPKEPREEFKRAGLPGLKAKLKERPDQLIPDGWPQKAVVPPDALKRKS
;
A
#
# COMPACT_ATOMS: atom_id res chain seq x y z
N MET A 1 11.16 17.50 -18.40
CA MET A 1 9.80 18.04 -18.66
C MET A 1 8.83 17.21 -17.82
N VAL A 2 8.09 17.82 -16.90
CA VAL A 2 7.06 17.10 -16.11
C VAL A 2 5.73 17.24 -16.84
N GLY A 3 5.11 16.11 -17.17
CA GLY A 3 3.75 16.07 -17.69
C GLY A 3 2.72 16.14 -16.56
N LEU A 4 1.45 16.13 -16.93
CA LEU A 4 0.35 15.94 -15.99
C LEU A 4 0.48 14.60 -15.25
N ALA A 5 -0.33 14.43 -14.20
CA ALA A 5 -0.48 13.16 -13.50
C ALA A 5 -0.84 12.04 -14.50
N THR A 6 -0.32 10.85 -14.25
CA THR A 6 -0.65 9.62 -14.98
C THR A 6 -2.07 9.19 -14.62
N PHE A 7 -2.91 9.02 -15.62
CA PHE A 7 -4.32 8.69 -15.43
C PHE A 7 -4.50 7.33 -14.74
N GLU A 8 -3.82 6.31 -15.24
CA GLU A 8 -3.76 4.96 -14.67
C GLU A 8 -3.39 4.93 -13.18
N ASP A 9 -2.36 5.68 -12.76
CA ASP A 9 -1.92 5.69 -11.36
C ASP A 9 -2.96 6.36 -10.46
N MET A 10 -3.61 7.42 -10.94
CA MET A 10 -4.72 8.08 -10.25
C MET A 10 -5.93 7.15 -10.12
N CYS A 11 -6.31 6.46 -11.20
CA CYS A 11 -7.43 5.51 -11.20
C CYS A 11 -7.18 4.36 -10.22
N VAL A 12 -5.98 3.77 -10.22
CA VAL A 12 -5.63 2.74 -9.24
C VAL A 12 -5.74 3.31 -7.82
N MET A 13 -5.13 4.46 -7.54
CA MET A 13 -5.20 5.05 -6.20
C MET A 13 -6.63 5.24 -5.70
N LEU A 14 -7.50 5.82 -6.52
CA LEU A 14 -8.89 6.10 -6.16
C LEU A 14 -9.70 4.81 -5.95
N ASP A 15 -9.52 3.82 -6.83
CA ASP A 15 -10.18 2.52 -6.71
C ASP A 15 -9.73 1.75 -5.45
N GLU A 16 -8.43 1.80 -5.13
CA GLU A 16 -7.88 1.22 -3.89
C GLU A 16 -8.42 1.91 -2.63
N MET A 17 -8.75 3.21 -2.72
CA MET A 17 -9.38 3.98 -1.64
C MET A 17 -10.91 3.78 -1.56
N GLY A 18 -11.50 3.00 -2.47
CA GLY A 18 -12.95 2.76 -2.52
C GLY A 18 -13.76 3.97 -3.01
N ILE A 19 -13.13 4.88 -3.76
CA ILE A 19 -13.80 6.03 -4.38
C ILE A 19 -14.38 5.58 -5.72
N ASP A 20 -15.69 5.80 -5.93
CA ASP A 20 -16.35 5.48 -7.18
C ASP A 20 -15.76 6.30 -8.33
N LEU A 21 -15.40 5.60 -9.41
CA LEU A 21 -14.82 6.17 -10.62
C LEU A 21 -15.87 6.40 -11.72
N CYS A 22 -17.16 6.40 -11.38
CA CYS A 22 -18.24 6.72 -12.31
C CYS A 22 -18.23 5.85 -13.58
N GLY A 23 -17.97 4.55 -13.42
CA GLY A 23 -18.00 3.57 -14.53
C GLY A 23 -16.66 3.33 -15.24
N VAL A 24 -15.56 3.91 -14.74
CA VAL A 24 -14.21 3.59 -15.24
C VAL A 24 -13.76 2.21 -14.76
N HIS A 25 -13.37 1.35 -15.70
CA HIS A 25 -12.83 0.03 -15.40
C HIS A 25 -11.30 0.05 -15.34
N VAL A 26 -10.74 0.04 -14.12
CA VAL A 26 -9.29 0.19 -13.90
C VAL A 26 -8.47 -0.90 -14.60
N ASP A 27 -8.88 -2.17 -14.51
CA ASP A 27 -8.09 -3.25 -15.14
C ASP A 27 -7.99 -3.11 -16.67
N ARG A 28 -9.03 -2.54 -17.32
CA ARG A 28 -9.03 -2.27 -18.76
C ARG A 28 -8.10 -1.12 -19.13
N ILE A 29 -7.98 -0.11 -18.27
CA ILE A 29 -7.00 0.96 -18.44
C ILE A 29 -5.59 0.39 -18.38
N LEU A 30 -5.33 -0.49 -17.40
CA LEU A 30 -4.01 -1.09 -17.25
C LEU A 30 -3.65 -1.95 -18.48
N GLU A 31 -4.60 -2.74 -18.98
CA GLU A 31 -4.46 -3.49 -20.23
C GLU A 31 -4.14 -2.56 -21.42
N LEU A 32 -4.87 -1.46 -21.56
CA LEU A 32 -4.68 -0.49 -22.63
C LEU A 32 -3.30 0.19 -22.54
N GLY A 33 -2.84 0.56 -21.36
CA GLY A 33 -1.52 1.17 -21.19
C GLY A 33 -0.38 0.23 -21.58
N THR A 34 -0.48 -1.08 -21.29
CA THR A 34 0.50 -2.07 -21.77
C THR A 34 0.48 -2.18 -23.31
N LEU A 35 -0.70 -2.13 -23.95
CA LEU A 35 -0.80 -2.10 -25.41
C LEU A 35 -0.21 -0.81 -25.99
N MET A 36 -0.38 0.31 -25.29
CA MET A 36 0.13 1.61 -25.69
C MET A 36 1.68 1.66 -25.64
N GLU A 37 2.31 1.04 -24.64
CA GLU A 37 3.77 0.88 -24.60
C GLU A 37 4.31 0.18 -25.85
N ARG A 38 3.63 -0.88 -26.30
CA ARG A 38 3.99 -1.64 -27.52
C ARG A 38 3.80 -0.79 -28.78
N THR A 39 2.75 0.04 -28.80
CA THR A 39 2.42 0.88 -29.95
C THR A 39 3.40 2.04 -30.11
N ILE A 40 3.74 2.72 -29.01
CA ILE A 40 4.66 3.87 -29.03
C ILE A 40 6.13 3.43 -29.06
N GLY A 41 6.43 2.19 -28.66
CA GLY A 41 7.80 1.65 -28.63
C GLY A 41 8.64 2.19 -27.49
N ARG A 42 8.02 2.69 -26.42
CA ARG A 42 8.71 3.15 -25.21
C ARG A 42 7.86 2.89 -23.97
N ARG A 43 8.52 2.85 -22.81
CA ARG A 43 7.88 2.70 -21.50
C ARG A 43 7.05 3.94 -21.14
N LEU A 44 5.85 3.73 -20.62
CA LEU A 44 5.05 4.77 -19.99
C LEU A 44 5.64 5.09 -18.60
N ARG A 45 5.26 6.25 -18.05
CA ARG A 45 5.69 6.67 -16.70
C ARG A 45 4.81 6.13 -15.58
N SER A 46 3.77 5.37 -15.92
CA SER A 46 2.79 4.91 -14.93
C SER A 46 3.35 3.75 -14.12
N GLU A 47 3.41 3.91 -12.81
CA GLU A 47 3.82 2.84 -11.91
C GLU A 47 2.80 1.70 -11.88
N ALA A 48 1.52 1.99 -12.08
CA ALA A 48 0.46 1.01 -12.17
C ALA A 48 0.56 0.14 -13.43
N ILE A 49 1.00 0.69 -14.57
CA ILE A 49 1.30 -0.13 -15.76
C ILE A 49 2.51 -1.03 -15.54
N LEU A 50 3.49 -0.56 -14.78
CA LEU A 50 4.73 -1.29 -14.52
C LEU A 50 4.57 -2.41 -13.49
N ASN A 51 3.87 -2.13 -12.39
CA ASN A 51 3.78 -3.03 -11.23
C ASN A 51 2.39 -3.66 -11.08
N GLY A 52 1.40 -3.17 -11.81
CA GLY A 52 0.01 -3.56 -11.63
C GLY A 52 -0.61 -2.97 -10.35
N ARG A 53 -1.62 -3.67 -9.85
CA ARG A 53 -2.34 -3.30 -8.62
C ARG A 53 -1.66 -3.82 -7.37
N ILE A 54 -2.04 -3.24 -6.22
CA ILE A 54 -1.55 -3.67 -4.92
C ILE A 54 -2.08 -5.09 -4.63
N PRO A 55 -1.20 -6.08 -4.37
CA PRO A 55 -1.62 -7.42 -3.98
C PRO A 55 -2.46 -7.37 -2.71
N LYS A 56 -3.63 -8.03 -2.73
CA LYS A 56 -4.54 -8.11 -1.58
C LYS A 56 -4.14 -9.19 -0.60
N GLU A 57 -3.41 -10.19 -1.07
CA GLU A 57 -2.94 -11.28 -0.25
C GLU A 57 -1.53 -11.01 0.29
N PRO A 58 -1.24 -11.43 1.53
CA PRO A 58 0.10 -11.37 2.08
C PRO A 58 1.07 -12.17 1.21
N ARG A 59 2.22 -11.58 0.92
CA ARG A 59 3.31 -12.25 0.22
C ARG A 59 4.14 -13.07 1.21
N GLU A 60 4.00 -14.40 1.14
CA GLU A 60 4.69 -15.35 2.01
C GLU A 60 6.23 -15.19 1.96
N GLU A 61 6.78 -14.89 0.79
CA GLU A 61 8.21 -14.64 0.56
C GLU A 61 8.78 -13.47 1.38
N PHE A 62 7.94 -12.50 1.75
CA PHE A 62 8.33 -11.36 2.59
C PHE A 62 8.00 -11.57 4.07
N LYS A 63 7.51 -12.76 4.47
CA LYS A 63 7.34 -13.08 5.89
C LYS A 63 8.70 -13.12 6.58
N ARG A 64 8.75 -12.51 7.77
CA ARG A 64 9.94 -12.58 8.62
C ARG A 64 10.10 -14.00 9.18
N ALA A 65 10.97 -14.80 8.57
CA ALA A 65 11.22 -16.19 8.97
C ALA A 65 11.56 -16.35 10.47
N GLY A 66 12.28 -15.38 11.06
CA GLY A 66 12.64 -15.40 12.48
C GLY A 66 11.54 -14.95 13.45
N LEU A 67 10.43 -14.41 12.96
CA LEU A 67 9.36 -13.86 13.81
C LEU A 67 8.73 -14.90 14.75
N PRO A 68 8.40 -16.14 14.29
CA PRO A 68 7.82 -17.15 15.18
C PRO A 68 8.75 -17.51 16.35
N GLY A 69 10.05 -17.69 16.07
CA GLY A 69 11.05 -17.99 17.10
C GLY A 69 11.24 -16.83 18.08
N LEU A 70 11.21 -15.59 17.59
CA LEU A 70 11.29 -14.40 18.44
C LEU A 70 10.07 -14.28 19.35
N LYS A 71 8.86 -14.49 18.83
CA LYS A 71 7.62 -14.47 19.63
C LYS A 71 7.64 -15.54 20.74
N ALA A 72 8.10 -16.75 20.42
CA ALA A 72 8.26 -17.81 21.41
C ALA A 72 9.25 -17.43 22.51
N LYS A 73 10.40 -16.82 22.15
CA LYS A 73 11.40 -16.34 23.11
C LYS A 73 10.85 -15.24 24.02
N LEU A 74 10.03 -14.34 23.46
CA LEU A 74 9.38 -13.25 24.18
C LEU A 74 8.10 -13.67 24.91
N LYS A 75 7.69 -14.95 24.80
CA LYS A 75 6.45 -15.50 25.36
C LYS A 75 5.19 -14.77 24.88
N GLU A 76 5.21 -14.28 23.64
CA GLU A 76 4.09 -13.59 23.00
C GLU A 76 3.16 -14.60 22.30
N ARG A 77 1.86 -14.27 22.20
CA ARG A 77 0.92 -15.09 21.42
C ARG A 77 1.20 -14.95 19.90
N PRO A 78 0.95 -15.98 19.08
CA PRO A 78 1.19 -15.93 17.63
C PRO A 78 0.52 -14.76 16.92
N ASP A 79 -0.66 -14.38 17.37
CA ASP A 79 -1.53 -13.30 16.87
C ASP A 79 -1.35 -11.96 17.62
N GLN A 80 -0.48 -11.91 18.62
CA GLN A 80 -0.23 -10.69 19.40
C GLN A 80 0.44 -9.61 18.54
N LEU A 81 -0.22 -8.46 18.42
CA LEU A 81 0.28 -7.27 17.73
C LEU A 81 0.89 -6.24 18.70
N ILE A 82 0.41 -6.20 19.94
CA ILE A 82 0.79 -5.25 20.98
C ILE A 82 1.26 -6.04 22.21
N PRO A 83 2.33 -5.64 22.92
CA PRO A 83 2.76 -6.29 24.15
C PRO A 83 1.65 -6.38 25.20
N ASP A 84 1.60 -7.50 25.91
CA ASP A 84 0.69 -7.67 27.03
C ASP A 84 1.00 -6.65 28.14
N GLY A 85 -0.04 -5.96 28.63
CA GLY A 85 0.08 -4.92 29.64
C GLY A 85 0.12 -3.49 29.10
N TRP A 86 0.20 -3.29 27.79
CA TRP A 86 0.01 -1.97 27.20
C TRP A 86 -1.48 -1.59 27.16
N PRO A 87 -1.84 -0.32 27.41
CA PRO A 87 -3.22 0.13 27.35
C PRO A 87 -3.73 0.11 25.89
N GLN A 88 -5.00 -0.21 25.71
CA GLN A 88 -5.63 -0.24 24.39
C GLN A 88 -5.59 1.13 23.68
N LYS A 89 -5.57 2.21 24.45
CA LYS A 89 -5.40 3.58 23.94
C LYS A 89 -4.07 4.13 24.43
N ALA A 90 -3.29 4.67 23.50
CA ALA A 90 -2.07 5.40 23.84
C ALA A 90 -2.44 6.65 24.65
N VAL A 91 -1.77 6.84 25.80
CA VAL A 91 -1.88 8.06 26.60
C VAL A 91 -0.68 8.93 26.26
N VAL A 92 -0.92 10.09 25.65
CA VAL A 92 0.12 11.06 25.32
C VAL A 92 0.29 12.03 26.49
N PRO A 93 1.51 12.23 27.01
CA PRO A 93 1.77 13.24 28.04
C PRO A 93 1.34 14.65 27.59
N PRO A 94 0.70 15.46 28.47
CA PRO A 94 0.17 16.79 28.10
C PRO A 94 1.21 17.77 27.54
N ASP A 95 2.46 17.63 27.95
CA ASP A 95 3.62 18.38 27.48
C ASP A 95 3.98 18.07 26.02
N ALA A 96 3.79 16.83 25.57
CA ALA A 96 4.00 16.43 24.16
C ALA A 96 2.87 16.90 23.23
N LEU A 97 1.70 17.27 23.78
CA LEU A 97 0.56 17.83 23.04
C LEU A 97 0.69 19.35 22.81
N LYS A 98 1.65 20.01 23.46
CA LYS A 98 1.88 21.44 23.26
C LYS A 98 2.52 21.64 21.89
N ARG A 99 1.81 22.35 21.03
CA ARG A 99 2.38 22.86 19.77
C ARG A 99 3.61 23.69 20.14
N LYS A 100 4.79 23.33 19.63
CA LYS A 100 5.97 24.20 19.73
C LYS A 100 5.63 25.49 18.97
N SER A 101 5.38 26.56 19.73
CA SER A 101 5.32 27.92 19.20
C SER A 101 6.68 28.37 18.71
#